data_AF-A0A917QK84-F1
#
_entry.id   AF-A0A917QK84-F1
#
_cell.length_a   1.000
_cell.length_b   1.000
_cell.length_c   1.000
_cell.angle_alpha   90.00
_cell.angle_beta   90.00
_cell.angle_gamma   90.00
#
_symmetry.space_group_name_H-M   'P 1'
#
loop_
_entity.id
_entity.type
_entity.pdbx_description
1 polymer ?
#
loop_
_entity_poly.entity_id
_entity_poly.type
_entity_poly.pdbx_seq_one_letter_code
_entity_poly.pdbx_strand_id
1 'polypeptide(L)'
;MEWLSPAGLIGAFLGLVIGWVDYRIVAGVVEGRLRGLDDSETAADKAEFERRIKLMRVLLLAATVLAFPVIGYFAGRALGG
;
A
#
# COMPACT_ATOMS: atom_id res chain seq x y z
N MET A 1 27.77 9.77 -13.54
CA MET A 1 26.93 9.21 -12.46
C MET A 1 25.49 9.70 -12.68
N GLU A 2 24.96 9.52 -13.89
CA GLU A 2 23.67 10.12 -14.33
C GLU A 2 22.55 9.08 -14.51
N TRP A 3 22.48 8.12 -13.59
CA TRP A 3 21.49 7.04 -13.69
C TRP A 3 20.13 7.40 -13.08
N LEU A 4 20.07 8.45 -12.24
CA LEU A 4 18.87 8.84 -11.49
C LEU A 4 18.46 10.26 -11.87
N SER A 5 17.27 10.40 -12.47
CA SER A 5 16.65 11.70 -12.74
C SER A 5 16.22 12.35 -11.42
N PRO A 6 16.68 13.57 -11.08
CA PRO A 6 16.21 14.27 -9.88
C PRO A 6 14.69 14.47 -9.86
N ALA A 7 14.11 14.81 -11.01
CA ALA A 7 12.66 14.93 -11.17
C ALA A 7 11.95 13.58 -10.98
N GLY A 8 12.54 12.50 -11.50
CA GLY A 8 12.08 11.13 -11.22
C GLY A 8 12.13 10.79 -9.73
N LEU A 9 13.20 11.11 -9.02
CA LEU A 9 13.31 10.85 -7.57
C LEU A 9 12.25 11.62 -6.78
N ILE A 10 11.99 12.89 -7.13
CA ILE A 10 10.92 13.69 -6.52
C ILE A 10 9.57 13.03 -6.78
N GLY A 11 9.30 12.63 -8.03
CA GLY A 11 8.09 11.91 -8.38
C GLY A 11 7.93 10.60 -7.61
N ALA A 12 9.00 9.83 -7.44
CA ALA A 12 9.00 8.60 -6.66
C ALA A 12 8.66 8.83 -5.20
N PHE A 13 9.24 9.89 -4.59
CA PHE A 13 8.95 10.28 -3.22
C PHE A 13 7.47 10.70 -3.06
N LEU A 14 6.94 11.51 -3.98
CA LEU A 14 5.52 11.87 -3.97
C LEU A 14 4.62 10.65 -4.16
N GLY A 15 5.00 9.74 -5.06
CA GLY A 15 4.34 8.45 -5.23
C GLY A 15 4.32 7.64 -3.92
N LEU A 16 5.43 7.60 -3.18
CA LEU A 16 5.50 6.91 -1.89
C LEU A 16 4.54 7.52 -0.87
N VAL A 17 4.50 8.84 -0.76
CA VAL A 17 3.58 9.55 0.14
C VAL A 17 2.13 9.23 -0.23
N ILE A 18 1.78 9.29 -1.52
CA ILE A 18 0.43 8.98 -2.00
C ILE A 18 0.07 7.52 -1.70
N GLY A 19 0.95 6.57 -2.05
CA GLY A 19 0.72 5.15 -1.81
C GLY A 19 0.57 4.81 -0.33
N TRP A 20 1.31 5.50 0.54
CA TRP A 20 1.16 5.35 1.99
C TRP A 20 -0.19 5.86 2.52
N VAL A 21 -0.65 7.00 2.02
CA VAL A 21 -1.99 7.54 2.37
C VAL A 21 -3.09 6.62 1.85
N ASP A 22 -2.99 6.18 0.59
CA ASP A 22 -3.93 5.23 -0.03
C ASP A 22 -4.02 3.93 0.76
N TYR A 23 -2.88 3.32 1.09
CA TYR A 23 -2.82 2.13 1.94
C TYR A 23 -3.59 2.33 3.25
N ARG A 24 -3.38 3.45 3.94
CA ARG A 24 -3.99 3.70 5.25
C ARG A 24 -5.50 3.81 5.15
N ILE A 25 -6.02 4.40 4.07
CA ILE A 25 -7.45 4.51 3.80
C ILE A 25 -8.04 3.15 3.42
N VAL A 26 -7.47 2.50 2.40
CA VAL A 26 -7.98 1.23 1.87
C VAL A 26 -7.90 0.12 2.92
N ALA A 27 -6.78 -0.01 3.63
CA ALA A 27 -6.65 -1.00 4.70
C ALA A 27 -7.69 -0.78 5.80
N GLY A 28 -7.90 0.47 6.24
CA GLY A 28 -8.89 0.80 7.26
C GLY A 28 -10.32 0.47 6.84
N VAL A 29 -10.69 0.81 5.60
CA VAL A 29 -12.04 0.54 5.05
C VAL A 29 -12.27 -0.97 4.89
N VAL A 30 -11.33 -1.67 4.25
CA VAL A 30 -11.46 -3.11 3.95
C VAL A 30 -11.50 -3.91 5.25
N GLU A 31 -10.61 -3.62 6.19
CA GLU A 31 -10.60 -4.31 7.47
C GLU A 31 -11.83 -3.99 8.32
N GLY A 32 -12.29 -2.75 8.33
CA GLY A 32 -13.54 -2.37 9.01
C GLY A 32 -14.73 -3.18 8.49
N ARG A 33 -14.80 -3.40 7.17
CA ARG A 33 -15.82 -4.27 6.57
C ARG A 33 -15.61 -5.74 6.89
N LEU A 34 -14.39 -6.26 6.80
CA LEU A 34 -14.10 -7.67 7.13
C LEU A 34 -14.46 -7.98 8.58
N ARG A 35 -14.13 -7.09 9.52
CA ARG A 35 -14.49 -7.23 10.94
C ARG A 35 -16.01 -7.23 11.16
N GLY A 36 -16.77 -6.54 10.32
CA GLY A 36 -18.24 -6.59 10.34
C GLY A 36 -18.83 -7.91 9.83
N LEU A 37 -18.03 -8.75 9.17
CA LEU A 37 -18.39 -10.07 8.65
C LEU A 37 -17.77 -11.20 9.47
N ASP A 38 -17.15 -10.89 10.61
CA ASP A 38 -16.53 -11.89 11.48
C ASP A 38 -17.61 -12.75 12.16
N ASP A 39 -17.64 -14.03 11.82
CA ASP A 39 -18.55 -15.05 12.38
C ASP A 39 -17.77 -16.10 13.18
N SER A 40 -16.61 -15.71 13.74
CA SER A 40 -15.75 -16.63 14.51
C SER A 40 -16.41 -17.06 15.82
N GLU A 41 -16.80 -18.34 15.90
CA GLU A 41 -17.39 -18.93 17.11
C GLU A 41 -16.33 -19.40 18.12
N THR A 42 -15.13 -19.75 17.65
CA THR A 42 -14.04 -20.26 18.51
C THR A 42 -12.80 -19.36 18.51
N ALA A 43 -11.97 -19.51 19.54
CA ALA A 43 -10.70 -18.80 19.63
C ALA A 43 -9.71 -19.17 18.52
N ALA A 44 -9.82 -20.39 17.97
CA ALA A 44 -8.99 -20.85 16.85
C ALA A 44 -9.38 -20.13 15.55
N ASP A 45 -10.68 -20.04 15.27
CA ASP A 45 -11.21 -19.37 14.07
C ASP A 45 -10.83 -17.89 14.06
N LYS A 46 -10.95 -17.24 15.22
CA LYS A 46 -10.57 -15.84 15.39
C LYS A 46 -9.07 -15.62 15.14
N ALA A 47 -8.21 -16.53 15.57
CA ALA A 47 -6.77 -16.43 15.34
C ALA A 47 -6.43 -16.59 13.85
N GLU A 48 -7.13 -17.47 13.13
CA GLU A 48 -6.97 -17.62 11.69
C GLU A 48 -7.45 -16.38 10.93
N PHE A 49 -8.61 -15.84 11.32
CA PHE A 49 -9.17 -14.61 10.74
C PHE A 49 -8.21 -13.43 10.88
N GLU A 50 -7.66 -13.20 12.08
CA GLU A 50 -6.66 -12.14 12.32
C GLU A 50 -5.38 -12.35 11.51
N ARG A 51 -4.96 -13.61 11.29
CA ARG A 51 -3.82 -13.94 10.45
C ARG A 51 -4.07 -13.56 8.99
N ARG A 52 -5.28 -13.78 8.48
CA ARG A 52 -5.69 -13.40 7.12
C ARG A 52 -5.74 -11.87 6.96
N ILE A 53 -6.30 -11.14 7.93
CA ILE A 53 -6.28 -9.66 7.94
C ILE A 53 -4.84 -9.14 7.92
N LYS A 54 -3.96 -9.72 8.73
CA LYS A 54 -2.55 -9.32 8.78
C LYS A 54 -1.84 -9.55 7.45
N LEU A 55 -2.05 -10.71 6.81
CA LEU A 55 -1.50 -11.00 5.49
C LEU A 55 -2.01 -10.02 4.43
N MET A 56 -3.32 -9.76 4.41
CA MET A 56 -3.92 -8.78 3.50
C MET A 56 -3.29 -7.40 3.66
N ARG A 57 -3.13 -6.90 4.90
CA ARG A 57 -2.48 -5.60 5.18
C ARG A 57 -1.05 -5.56 4.64
N VAL A 58 -0.27 -6.62 4.86
CA VAL A 58 1.12 -6.70 4.38
C VAL A 58 1.16 -6.68 2.84
N LEU A 59 0.29 -7.45 2.18
CA LEU A 59 0.22 -7.49 0.72
C LEU A 59 -0.19 -6.14 0.13
N LEU A 60 -1.20 -5.49 0.72
CA LEU A 60 -1.66 -4.17 0.27
C LEU A 60 -0.57 -3.10 0.46
N LEU A 61 0.13 -3.13 1.61
CA LEU A 61 1.26 -2.22 1.85
C LEU A 61 2.38 -2.44 0.83
N ALA A 62 2.77 -3.70 0.59
CA ALA A 62 3.81 -4.02 -0.37
C ALA A 62 3.42 -3.58 -1.79
N ALA A 63 2.18 -3.83 -2.20
CA ALA A 63 1.69 -3.42 -3.51
C ALA A 63 1.71 -1.88 -3.68
N THR A 64 1.20 -1.14 -2.70
CA THR A 64 1.12 0.33 -2.76
C THR A 64 2.50 1.00 -2.68
N VAL A 65 3.36 0.56 -1.75
CA VAL A 65 4.73 1.09 -1.57
C VAL A 65 5.65 0.75 -2.75
N LEU A 66 5.33 -0.25 -3.57
CA LEU A 66 6.10 -0.52 -4.79
C LEU A 66 5.49 0.16 -6.01
N ALA A 67 4.17 0.05 -6.21
CA ALA A 67 3.52 0.54 -7.41
C ALA A 67 3.57 2.08 -7.50
N PHE A 68 3.17 2.78 -6.44
CA PHE A 68 3.04 4.24 -6.52
C PHE A 68 4.38 4.96 -6.67
N PRO A 69 5.49 4.58 -5.99
CA PRO A 69 6.79 5.19 -6.24
C PRO A 69 7.34 4.92 -7.64
N VAL A 70 7.11 3.72 -8.19
CA VAL A 70 7.53 3.40 -9.55
C VAL A 70 6.77 4.27 -10.56
N ILE A 71 5.44 4.36 -10.42
CA ILE A 71 4.60 5.23 -11.25
C ILE A 71 5.05 6.70 -11.09
N GLY A 72 5.25 7.14 -9.84
CA GLY A 72 5.72 8.47 -9.51
C GLY A 72 7.08 8.79 -10.13
N TYR A 73 8.02 7.83 -10.13
CA TYR A 73 9.33 8.00 -10.76
C TYR A 73 9.20 8.27 -12.26
N PHE A 74 8.43 7.45 -12.95
CA PHE A 74 8.23 7.61 -14.40
C PHE A 74 7.46 8.90 -14.72
N ALA A 75 6.47 9.27 -13.91
CA ALA A 75 5.75 10.53 -14.06
C ALA A 75 6.66 11.74 -13.85
N GLY A 76 7.45 11.76 -12.77
CA GLY A 76 8.39 12.84 -12.47
C GLY A 76 9.47 12.97 -13.54
N ARG A 77 10.00 11.85 -14.05
CA ARG A 77 10.94 11.84 -15.17
C ARG A 77 10.29 12.40 -16.45
N ALA A 78 9.08 11.96 -16.79
CA ALA A 78 8.39 12.41 -18.00
C ALA A 78 8.05 13.91 -17.97
N LEU A 79 7.75 14.46 -16.80
CA LEU A 79 7.44 15.89 -16.62
C LEU A 79 8.69 16.77 -16.51
N GLY A 80 9.80 16.22 -15.99
CA GLY A 80 11.03 16.95 -15.74
C GLY A 80 12.01 17.06 -16.92
N GLY A 81 11.78 16.31 -18.00
CA GLY A 81 12.70 16.21 -19.16
C GLY A 81 13.54 14.95 -19.12
#